data_AF-B9L201-F1
#
_entry.id   AF-B9L201-F1
#
_cell.length_a   1.000
_cell.length_b   1.000
_cell.length_c   1.000
_cell.angle_alpha   90.00
_cell.angle_beta   90.00
_cell.angle_gamma   90.00
#
_symmetry.space_group_name_H-M   'P 1'
#
loop_
_entity.id
_entity.type
_entity.pdbx_description
1 polymer ?
#
loop_
_entity_poly.entity_id
_entity_poly.type
_entity_poly.pdbx_seq_one_letter_code
_entity_poly.pdbx_strand_id
1 'polypeptide(L)'
;MWRGTRGATKYLSEIRTRAADRGVAASGVTDWIELVPEDPRYPLQLREGAKDVRPPTLFCRGNLELLASDRLVAIVGSRRARAGMRARLQKFSLIRLQARRSPEPMNGQ
;
A
#
# COMPACT_ATOMS: atom_id res chain seq x y z
N MET A 1 -18.67 -28.06 7.65
CA MET A 1 -18.01 -28.14 8.98
C MET A 1 -16.51 -27.91 8.77
N TRP A 2 -16.04 -26.67 8.87
CA TRP A 2 -14.63 -26.30 8.64
C TRP A 2 -13.87 -26.35 9.97
N ARG A 3 -12.92 -27.30 10.11
CA ARG A 3 -11.94 -27.36 11.20
C ARG A 3 -10.71 -26.56 10.78
N GLY A 4 -10.20 -25.64 11.60
CA GLY A 4 -8.79 -25.22 11.45
C GLY A 4 -8.42 -23.78 11.82
N THR A 5 -8.74 -23.31 13.02
CA THR A 5 -8.13 -22.10 13.61
C THR A 5 -6.65 -22.27 13.99
N ARG A 6 -6.05 -23.46 13.78
CA ARG A 6 -4.64 -23.77 14.14
C ARG A 6 -3.60 -23.45 13.06
N GLY A 7 -4.02 -23.07 11.84
CA GLY A 7 -3.11 -22.76 10.73
C GLY A 7 -2.65 -21.30 10.68
N ALA A 8 -3.47 -20.36 11.14
CA ALA A 8 -3.19 -18.92 11.04
C ALA A 8 -2.02 -18.50 11.93
N THR A 9 -1.89 -19.08 13.13
CA THR A 9 -0.83 -18.76 14.09
C THR A 9 0.55 -19.19 13.58
N LYS A 10 0.62 -20.34 12.90
CA LYS A 10 1.87 -20.87 12.32
C LYS A 10 2.32 -20.07 11.10
N TYR A 11 1.37 -19.60 10.30
CA TYR A 11 1.62 -18.73 9.15
C TYR A 11 2.16 -17.35 9.56
N LEU A 12 1.62 -16.77 10.64
CA LEU A 12 2.09 -15.49 11.18
C LEU A 12 3.49 -15.60 11.81
N SER A 13 3.78 -16.69 12.51
CA SER A 13 5.15 -16.93 13.02
C SER A 13 6.16 -17.08 11.88
N GLU A 14 5.81 -17.79 10.80
CA GLU A 14 6.70 -17.97 9.65
C GLU A 14 6.94 -16.65 8.87
N ILE A 15 5.95 -15.76 8.79
CA ILE A 15 6.13 -14.42 8.19
C ILE A 15 7.04 -13.56 9.06
N ARG A 16 6.87 -13.57 10.39
CA ARG A 16 7.77 -12.86 11.32
C ARG A 16 9.19 -13.38 11.23
N THR A 17 9.38 -14.69 11.15
CA THR A 17 10.70 -15.32 10.99
C THR A 17 11.31 -14.99 9.63
N ARG A 18 10.52 -15.00 8.53
CA ARG A 18 11.04 -14.63 7.19
C ARG A 18 11.33 -13.14 7.03
N ALA A 19 10.59 -12.27 7.73
CA ALA A 19 10.92 -10.86 7.82
C ALA A 19 12.24 -10.68 8.59
N ALA A 20 12.43 -11.40 9.71
CA ALA A 20 13.67 -11.40 10.45
C ALA A 20 14.87 -11.91 9.61
N ASP A 21 14.70 -13.03 8.90
CA ASP A 21 15.76 -13.73 8.15
C ASP A 21 16.18 -13.05 6.84
N ARG A 22 15.30 -12.26 6.20
CA ARG A 22 15.63 -11.53 4.95
C ARG A 22 16.26 -10.15 5.18
N GLY A 23 16.68 -9.83 6.41
CA GLY A 23 17.42 -8.60 6.71
C GLY A 23 16.57 -7.44 7.22
N VAL A 24 15.33 -7.66 7.67
CA VAL A 24 14.56 -6.61 8.36
C VAL A 24 15.11 -6.37 9.78
N ALA A 25 15.52 -7.44 10.48
CA ALA A 25 16.14 -7.36 11.80
C ALA A 25 17.57 -6.75 11.77
N ALA A 26 18.30 -6.88 10.65
CA ALA A 26 19.65 -6.37 10.51
C ALA A 26 19.73 -4.84 10.33
N SER A 27 18.58 -4.15 10.16
CA SER A 27 18.54 -2.70 9.94
C SER A 27 18.41 -1.86 11.20
N GLY A 28 18.18 -2.46 12.38
CA GLY A 28 17.96 -1.72 13.63
C GLY A 28 16.70 -0.83 13.63
N VAL A 29 15.81 -1.00 12.66
CA VAL A 29 14.59 -0.19 12.52
C VAL A 29 13.46 -0.84 13.30
N THR A 30 13.11 -0.25 14.43
CA THR A 30 12.03 -0.69 15.34
C THR A 30 10.62 -0.27 14.93
N ASP A 31 10.47 0.61 13.92
CA ASP A 31 9.23 1.37 13.70
C ASP A 31 8.30 0.76 12.64
N TRP A 32 8.05 -0.54 12.75
CA TRP A 32 7.07 -1.21 11.90
C TRP A 32 5.68 -1.15 12.53
N ILE A 33 4.69 -0.80 11.72
CA ILE A 33 3.28 -0.78 12.13
C ILE A 33 2.57 -1.94 11.44
N GLU A 34 2.00 -2.84 12.23
CA GLU A 34 1.16 -3.94 11.74
C GLU A 34 -0.27 -3.42 11.52
N LEU A 35 -0.83 -3.64 10.32
CA LEU A 35 -2.24 -3.34 10.01
C LEU A 35 -2.97 -4.62 9.63
N VAL A 36 -4.11 -4.86 10.29
CA VAL A 36 -5.06 -5.94 9.98
C VAL A 36 -6.32 -5.36 9.33
N PRO A 37 -7.12 -6.15 8.57
CA PRO A 37 -8.30 -5.63 7.88
C PRO A 37 -9.29 -4.87 8.77
N GLU A 38 -9.35 -5.21 10.06
CA GLU A 38 -10.21 -4.58 11.07
C GLU A 38 -9.69 -3.21 11.53
N ASP A 39 -8.43 -2.87 11.28
CA ASP A 39 -7.83 -1.58 11.63
C ASP A 39 -8.42 -0.47 10.73
N PRO A 40 -8.96 0.63 11.27
CA PRO A 40 -9.52 1.73 10.46
C PRO A 40 -8.55 2.29 9.40
N ARG A 41 -7.23 2.18 9.62
CA ARG A 41 -6.17 2.65 8.73
C ARG A 41 -5.86 1.67 7.59
N TYR A 42 -6.43 0.47 7.61
CA TYR A 42 -6.23 -0.51 6.54
C TYR A 42 -6.84 0.02 5.24
N PRO A 43 -6.11 0.00 4.10
CA PRO A 43 -6.59 0.57 2.85
C PRO A 43 -7.93 -0.03 2.42
N LEU A 44 -8.94 0.82 2.22
CA LEU A 44 -10.29 0.39 1.86
C LEU A 44 -10.30 -0.47 0.59
N GLN A 45 -9.48 -0.08 -0.40
CA GLN A 45 -9.37 -0.78 -1.68
C GLN A 45 -8.86 -2.22 -1.53
N LEU A 46 -8.05 -2.50 -0.50
CA LEU A 46 -7.61 -3.86 -0.18
C LEU A 46 -8.64 -4.59 0.70
N ARG A 47 -9.39 -3.87 1.53
CA ARG A 47 -10.44 -4.43 2.38
C ARG A 47 -11.60 -4.99 1.57
N GLU A 48 -11.99 -4.26 0.51
CA GLU A 48 -13.12 -4.58 -0.38
C GLU A 48 -12.79 -5.64 -1.45
N GLY A 49 -11.50 -5.95 -1.64
CA GLY A 49 -11.07 -6.98 -2.59
C GLY A 49 -11.56 -8.39 -2.22
N ALA A 50 -11.50 -9.32 -3.19
CA ALA A 50 -11.84 -10.71 -2.96
C ALA A 50 -11.06 -11.27 -1.75
N LYS A 51 -11.76 -12.00 -0.86
CA LYS A 51 -11.18 -12.51 0.40
C LYS A 51 -9.90 -13.31 0.19
N ASP A 52 -9.79 -13.97 -0.96
CA ASP A 52 -8.68 -14.86 -1.33
C ASP A 52 -7.43 -14.08 -1.78
N VAL A 53 -7.59 -12.80 -2.13
CA VAL A 53 -6.52 -11.90 -2.61
C VAL A 53 -6.14 -10.88 -1.53
N ARG A 54 -6.99 -10.71 -0.51
CA ARG A 54 -6.77 -9.76 0.58
C ARG A 54 -5.65 -10.23 1.52
N PRO A 55 -4.57 -9.43 1.69
CA PRO A 55 -3.52 -9.76 2.65
C PRO A 55 -4.06 -9.76 4.09
N PRO A 56 -3.80 -10.82 4.90
CA PRO A 56 -4.28 -10.87 6.28
C PRO A 56 -3.60 -9.85 7.19
N THR A 57 -2.38 -9.41 6.85
CA THR A 57 -1.61 -8.43 7.61
C THR A 57 -0.71 -7.66 6.67
N LEU A 58 -0.65 -6.33 6.85
CA LEU A 58 0.32 -5.46 6.19
C LEU A 58 1.35 -4.99 7.22
N PHE A 59 2.63 -5.03 6.84
CA PHE A 59 3.72 -4.47 7.62
C PHE A 59 4.15 -3.17 6.95
N CYS A 60 3.87 -2.05 7.61
CA CYS A 60 4.04 -0.73 7.04
C CYS A 60 5.12 0.06 7.78
N ARG A 61 5.76 0.99 7.08
CA ARG A 61 6.73 1.95 7.64
C ARG A 61 6.60 3.29 6.91
N GLY A 62 6.77 4.39 7.63
CA GLY A 62 6.67 5.75 7.10
C GLY A 62 5.28 6.37 7.32
N ASN A 63 4.90 7.34 6.47
CA ASN A 63 3.62 8.05 6.63
C ASN A 63 2.43 7.19 6.15
N LEU A 64 1.64 6.69 7.10
CA LEU A 64 0.43 5.90 6.84
C LEU A 64 -0.74 6.72 6.29
N GLU A 65 -0.76 8.04 6.46
CA GLU A 65 -1.84 8.90 5.95
C GLU A 65 -1.94 8.83 4.41
N LEU A 66 -0.83 8.51 3.74
CA LEU A 66 -0.83 8.31 2.28
C LEU A 66 -1.70 7.13 1.84
N LEU A 67 -1.92 6.15 2.71
CA LEU A 67 -2.79 5.00 2.44
C LEU A 67 -4.28 5.38 2.46
N ALA A 68 -4.64 6.44 3.17
CA ALA A 68 -6.02 6.94 3.24
C ALA A 68 -6.40 7.79 2.02
N SER A 69 -5.53 7.91 1.02
CA SER A 69 -5.83 8.70 -0.17
C SER A 69 -6.93 8.06 -1.03
N ASP A 70 -7.98 8.83 -1.32
CA ASP A 70 -9.11 8.40 -2.18
C ASP A 70 -8.68 7.98 -3.59
N ARG A 71 -7.52 8.47 -4.07
CA ARG A 71 -7.03 8.23 -5.42
C ARG A 71 -5.56 7.84 -5.41
N LEU A 72 -5.33 6.53 -5.32
CA LEU A 72 -4.03 5.91 -5.56
C LEU A 72 -3.92 5.48 -7.03
N VAL A 73 -2.79 5.79 -7.67
CA VAL A 73 -2.51 5.37 -9.05
C VAL A 73 -1.23 4.55 -9.03
N ALA A 74 -1.35 3.28 -9.43
CA ALA A 74 -0.19 2.45 -9.68
C ALA A 74 0.42 2.80 -11.05
N ILE A 75 1.70 3.16 -11.07
CA ILE A 75 2.49 3.25 -12.29
C ILE A 75 3.38 2.01 -12.34
N VAL A 76 3.04 1.07 -13.21
CA VAL A 76 3.79 -0.17 -13.42
C VAL A 76 4.40 -0.19 -14.82
N GLY A 77 5.56 -0.85 -14.97
CA GLY A 77 6.26 -0.90 -16.24
C GLY A 77 7.42 -1.88 -16.25
N SER A 78 8.05 -2.03 -17.42
CA SER A 78 9.22 -2.88 -17.58
C SER A 78 10.42 -2.37 -16.78
N ARG A 79 11.20 -3.28 -16.19
CA ARG A 79 12.51 -2.98 -15.60
C ARG A 79 13.52 -2.43 -16.63
N ARG A 80 13.29 -2.67 -17.92
CA ARG A 80 14.11 -2.17 -19.05
C ARG A 80 13.32 -1.13 -19.85
N ALA A 81 13.01 0.00 -19.21
CA ALA A 81 12.32 1.10 -19.89
C ALA A 81 13.22 1.71 -21.00
N ARG A 82 12.63 2.01 -22.16
CA ARG A 82 13.35 2.69 -23.26
C ARG A 82 13.74 4.11 -22.87
N ALA A 83 14.86 4.59 -23.43
CA ALA A 83 15.24 6.00 -23.35
C ALA A 83 14.09 6.86 -23.91
N GLY A 84 13.62 7.82 -23.11
CA GLY A 84 12.44 8.65 -23.42
C GLY A 84 11.20 8.39 -22.56
N MET A 85 11.07 7.20 -21.93
CA MET A 85 9.91 6.93 -21.06
C MET A 85 10.00 7.62 -19.70
N ARG A 86 11.20 7.83 -19.16
CA ARG A 86 11.41 8.51 -17.87
C ARG A 86 10.87 9.95 -17.89
N ALA A 87 11.14 10.70 -18.96
CA ALA A 87 10.68 12.08 -19.12
C ALA A 87 9.14 12.17 -19.25
N ARG A 88 8.49 11.18 -19.88
CA ARG A 88 7.03 11.12 -19.97
C ARG A 88 6.37 10.84 -18.61
N LEU A 89 6.96 9.95 -17.80
CA LEU A 89 6.45 9.66 -16.46
C LEU A 89 6.55 10.87 -15.51
N GLN A 90 7.63 11.64 -15.58
CA GLN A 90 7.78 12.87 -14.80
C GLN A 90 6.71 13.93 -15.12
N LYS A 91 6.33 14.05 -16.41
CA LYS A 91 5.22 14.93 -16.83
C LYS A 91 3.88 14.43 -16.31
N PHE A 92 3.65 13.12 -16.30
CA PHE A 92 2.41 12.53 -15.79
C PHE A 92 2.21 12.81 -14.29
N SER A 93 3.27 12.76 -13.48
CA SER A 93 3.19 13.11 -12.05
C SER A 93 2.89 14.60 -11.80
N LEU A 94 3.38 15.51 -12.66
CA LEU A 94 3.17 16.96 -12.52
C LEU A 94 1.77 17.42 -12.94
N ILE A 95 1.24 16.90 -14.04
CA ILE A 95 -0.06 17.33 -14.60
C ILE A 95 -1.22 17.05 -13.62
N ARG A 96 -1.19 15.93 -12.90
CA ARG A 96 -2.26 15.60 -11.93
C ARG A 96 -2.17 16.34 -10.60
N LEU A 97 -0.98 16.78 -10.19
CA LEU A 97 -0.82 17.61 -8.99
C LEU A 97 -1.38 19.02 -9.21
N GLN A 98 -1.26 19.56 -10.43
CA GLN A 98 -1.74 20.90 -10.77
C GLN A 98 -3.25 20.98 -10.99
N ALA A 99 -3.87 19.92 -11.53
CA ALA A 99 -5.34 19.84 -11.72
C ALA A 99 -6.16 19.91 -10.42
N ARG A 100 -5.51 19.86 -9.24
CA ARG A 100 -6.14 19.98 -7.91
C ARG A 100 -6.19 21.40 -7.36
N ARG A 101 -5.55 22.38 -8.00
CA ARG A 101 -5.48 23.77 -7.49
C ARG A 101 -6.51 24.72 -8.08
N SER A 102 -7.40 24.25 -8.95
CA SER A 102 -8.53 25.05 -9.42
C SER A 102 -9.72 24.80 -8.51
N PRO A 103 -10.03 25.69 -7.54
CA PRO A 103 -11.31 25.63 -6.87
C PRO A 103 -12.41 25.74 -7.92
N GLU A 104 -13.45 24.91 -7.81
CA GLU A 104 -14.63 25.09 -8.65
C GLU A 104 -15.15 26.52 -8.44
N PRO A 105 -15.50 27.24 -9.53
CA PRO A 105 -16.16 28.53 -9.36
C PRO A 105 -17.43 28.27 -8.56
N MET A 106 -17.48 28.79 -7.32
CA MET A 106 -18.71 28.89 -6.58
C MET A 106 -19.63 29.81 -7.38
N ASN A 107 -20.44 29.21 -8.26
CA ASN A 107 -21.57 29.89 -8.84
C ASN A 107 -22.57 30.11 -7.70
N GLY A 108 -22.41 31.26 -7.06
CA GLY A 108 -23.42 31.86 -6.22
C GLY A 108 -24.68 32.11 -7.04
N GLN A 109 -25.79 31.89 -6.35
CA GLN A 109 -27.18 32.07 -6.75
C GLN A 109 -27.46 33.40 -7.47
#